data_AF-A0AAU9PJ76-F1
#
_entry.id   AF-A0AAU9PJ76-F1
#
_cell.length_a   1.000
_cell.length_b   1.000
_cell.length_c   1.000
_cell.angle_alpha   90.00
_cell.angle_beta   90.00
_cell.angle_gamma   90.00
#
_symmetry.space_group_name_H-M   'P 1'
#
loop_
_entity.id
_entity.type
_entity.pdbx_description
1 polymer ?
#
loop_
_entity_poly.entity_id
_entity_poly.type
_entity_poly.pdbx_seq_one_letter_code
_entity_poly.pdbx_strand_id
1 'polypeptide(L)'
;MAKQKIVVKVTMNTEKKARKALQIAVSLFGVESASLVGSDKDQIAVTGEGIDSVELTTLLRKGVGYTELVSVGPVEEKKPDAAKETNPTVASQNFNPYQYYYGNYGMPYYAYAYEI
;
A
#
# COMPACT_ATOMS: atom_id res chain seq x y z
N MET A 1 5.31 -3.69 -23.90
CA MET A 1 6.27 -3.04 -22.96
C MET A 1 6.66 -4.09 -21.92
N ALA A 2 7.53 -3.77 -20.95
CA ALA A 2 7.98 -4.77 -19.97
C ALA A 2 6.89 -5.04 -18.92
N LYS A 3 6.65 -6.31 -18.61
CA LYS A 3 5.74 -6.70 -17.52
C LYS A 3 6.39 -6.42 -16.16
N GLN A 4 5.59 -5.99 -15.20
CA GLN A 4 5.99 -5.69 -13.82
C GLN A 4 5.30 -6.63 -12.85
N LYS A 5 6.04 -7.00 -11.80
CA LYS A 5 5.57 -7.72 -10.62
C LYS A 5 5.65 -6.79 -9.42
N ILE A 6 4.52 -6.61 -8.75
CA ILE A 6 4.38 -5.79 -7.55
C ILE A 6 3.93 -6.70 -6.42
N VAL A 7 4.61 -6.62 -5.28
CA VAL A 7 4.24 -7.33 -4.06
C VAL A 7 3.92 -6.30 -2.99
N VAL A 8 2.70 -6.39 -2.44
CA VAL A 8 2.21 -5.53 -1.36
C VAL A 8 1.78 -6.39 -0.17
N LYS A 9 2.12 -5.95 1.05
CA LYS A 9 1.65 -6.55 2.29
C LYS A 9 0.46 -5.76 2.80
N VAL A 10 -0.66 -6.41 3.06
CA VAL A 10 -1.92 -5.81 3.47
C VAL A 10 -2.40 -6.49 4.75
N THR A 11 -2.85 -5.71 5.73
CA THR A 11 -3.45 -6.28 6.95
C THR A 11 -4.85 -6.82 6.68
N MET A 12 -4.98 -8.13 6.47
CA MET A 12 -6.23 -8.81 6.07
C MET A 12 -6.80 -9.71 7.17
N ASN A 13 -7.27 -9.13 8.27
CA ASN A 13 -7.74 -9.92 9.43
C ASN A 13 -9.02 -10.76 9.16
N THR A 14 -9.65 -10.66 7.99
CA THR A 14 -10.88 -11.42 7.66
C THR A 14 -10.93 -11.78 6.17
N GLU A 15 -11.62 -12.88 5.83
CA GLU A 15 -11.82 -13.27 4.43
C GLU A 15 -12.55 -12.22 3.59
N LYS A 16 -13.47 -11.46 4.20
CA LYS A 16 -14.17 -10.35 3.53
C LYS A 16 -13.18 -9.28 3.07
N LYS A 17 -12.18 -8.95 3.90
CA LYS A 17 -11.11 -8.01 3.55
C LYS A 17 -10.20 -8.60 2.47
N ALA A 18 -9.88 -9.89 2.53
CA ALA A 18 -9.08 -10.55 1.50
C ALA A 18 -9.75 -10.52 0.12
N ARG A 19 -11.05 -10.83 0.05
CA ARG A 19 -11.82 -10.74 -1.21
C ARG A 19 -11.87 -9.31 -1.76
N LYS A 20 -12.11 -8.31 -0.90
CA LYS A 20 -12.10 -6.90 -1.31
C LYS A 20 -10.73 -6.45 -1.82
N ALA A 21 -9.67 -6.86 -1.15
CA ALA A 21 -8.32 -6.51 -1.55
C ALA A 21 -7.95 -7.09 -2.91
N LEU A 22 -8.33 -8.36 -3.15
CA LEU A 22 -8.15 -8.97 -4.46
C LEU A 22 -8.98 -8.26 -5.53
N GLN A 23 -10.23 -7.91 -5.22
CA GLN A 23 -11.10 -7.14 -6.12
C GLN A 23 -10.49 -5.79 -6.50
N ILE A 24 -9.92 -5.06 -5.53
CA ILE A 24 -9.22 -3.79 -5.78
C ILE A 24 -8.00 -4.04 -6.67
N ALA A 25 -7.21 -5.07 -6.37
CA ALA A 25 -6.01 -5.39 -7.14
C ALA A 25 -6.33 -5.70 -8.61
N VAL A 26 -7.38 -6.48 -8.91
CA VAL A 26 -7.77 -6.80 -10.30
C VAL A 26 -8.56 -5.68 -10.98
N SER A 27 -9.09 -4.71 -10.23
CA SER A 27 -9.84 -3.59 -10.81
C SER A 27 -8.97 -2.52 -11.46
N LEU A 28 -7.66 -2.54 -11.20
CA LEU A 28 -6.72 -1.59 -11.77
C LEU A 28 -6.41 -1.89 -13.23
N PHE A 29 -6.20 -0.82 -13.99
CA PHE A 29 -5.79 -0.93 -15.39
C PHE A 29 -4.38 -1.54 -15.49
N GLY A 30 -4.19 -2.38 -16.51
CA GLY A 30 -2.89 -3.01 -16.75
C GLY A 30 -2.61 -4.27 -15.92
N VAL A 31 -3.50 -4.65 -14.99
CA VAL A 31 -3.35 -5.89 -14.20
C VAL A 31 -3.76 -7.11 -15.02
N GLU A 32 -2.84 -8.06 -15.15
CA GLU A 32 -3.06 -9.34 -15.84
C GLU A 32 -3.38 -10.46 -14.85
N SER A 33 -2.74 -10.46 -13.69
CA SER A 33 -3.04 -11.41 -12.62
C SER A 33 -2.77 -10.84 -11.22
N ALA A 34 -3.54 -11.31 -10.25
CA ALA A 34 -3.32 -11.03 -8.84
C ALA A 34 -3.51 -12.31 -8.02
N SER A 35 -2.62 -12.54 -7.06
CA SER A 35 -2.65 -13.73 -6.21
C SER A 35 -2.29 -13.38 -4.77
N LEU A 36 -2.88 -14.10 -3.81
CA LEU A 36 -2.48 -14.03 -2.42
C LEU A 36 -1.25 -14.91 -2.20
N VAL A 37 -0.23 -14.35 -1.57
CA VAL A 37 1.08 -14.97 -1.34
C VAL A 37 1.47 -14.79 0.13
N GLY A 38 2.45 -15.57 0.58
CA GLY A 38 2.93 -15.58 1.95
C GLY A 38 2.23 -16.63 2.81
N SER A 39 2.94 -17.14 3.82
CA SER A 39 2.43 -18.19 4.72
C SER A 39 1.12 -17.77 5.41
N ASP A 40 1.04 -16.49 5.78
CA ASP A 40 -0.11 -15.91 6.49
C ASP A 40 -1.17 -15.34 5.54
N LYS A 41 -0.97 -15.45 4.21
CA LYS A 41 -1.84 -14.85 3.16
C LYS A 41 -2.03 -13.34 3.28
N ASP A 42 -1.04 -12.67 3.88
CA ASP A 42 -1.04 -11.22 4.11
C ASP A 42 -0.43 -10.42 2.95
N GLN A 43 0.01 -11.08 1.87
CA GLN A 43 0.61 -10.40 0.73
C GLN A 43 -0.19 -10.64 -0.54
N ILE A 44 -0.24 -9.62 -1.40
CA ILE A 44 -0.79 -9.72 -2.75
C ILE A 44 0.36 -9.53 -3.75
N ALA A 45 0.56 -10.51 -4.62
CA ALA A 45 1.41 -10.38 -5.79
C ALA A 45 0.55 -10.04 -7.00
N VAL A 46 0.80 -8.88 -7.60
CA VAL A 46 0.13 -8.36 -8.79
C VAL A 46 1.13 -8.36 -9.95
N THR A 47 0.69 -8.86 -11.10
CA THR A 47 1.49 -8.91 -12.32
C THR A 47 0.74 -8.26 -13.46
N GLY A 48 1.42 -7.47 -14.29
CA GLY A 48 0.82 -6.84 -15.46
C GLY A 48 1.71 -5.76 -16.09
N GLU A 49 1.13 -4.94 -16.97
CA GLU A 49 1.83 -3.93 -17.76
C GLU A 49 1.28 -2.54 -17.47
N GLY A 50 2.15 -1.58 -17.15
CA GLY A 50 1.74 -0.20 -16.85
C GLY A 50 0.99 -0.03 -15.53
N ILE A 51 1.27 -0.89 -14.53
CA ILE A 51 0.61 -0.82 -13.23
C ILE A 51 1.25 0.29 -12.38
N ASP A 52 0.44 1.23 -11.90
CA ASP A 52 0.89 2.20 -10.91
C ASP A 52 0.91 1.59 -9.50
N SER A 53 2.12 1.36 -8.98
CA SER A 53 2.34 0.87 -7.62
C SER A 53 1.80 1.80 -6.53
N VAL A 54 1.82 3.11 -6.75
CA VAL A 54 1.34 4.12 -5.78
C VAL A 54 -0.17 4.13 -5.75
N GLU A 55 -0.83 4.10 -6.92
CA GLU A 55 -2.29 4.01 -7.02
C GLU A 55 -2.80 2.72 -6.36
N LEU A 56 -2.19 1.58 -6.67
CA LEU A 56 -2.51 0.28 -6.05
C LEU A 56 -2.44 0.36 -4.53
N THR A 57 -1.33 0.86 -4.00
CA THR A 57 -1.13 0.97 -2.55
C THR A 57 -2.14 1.93 -1.92
N THR A 58 -2.47 3.01 -2.61
CA THR A 58 -3.43 4.02 -2.14
C THR A 58 -4.86 3.46 -2.06
N LEU A 59 -5.30 2.71 -3.07
CA LEU A 59 -6.63 2.10 -3.07
C LEU A 59 -6.76 1.03 -1.99
N LEU A 60 -5.72 0.21 -1.78
CA LEU A 60 -5.70 -0.78 -0.72
C LEU A 60 -5.72 -0.14 0.68
N ARG A 61 -4.98 0.96 0.88
CA ARG A 61 -5.03 1.75 2.12
C ARG A 61 -6.41 2.30 2.43
N LYS A 62 -7.11 2.79 1.41
CA LYS A 62 -8.47 3.34 1.55
C LYS A 62 -9.53 2.25 1.75
N GLY A 63 -9.44 1.15 1.02
CA GLY A 63 -10.51 0.14 0.93
C GLY A 63 -10.40 -1.00 1.94
N VAL A 64 -9.20 -1.35 2.40
CA VAL A 64 -8.95 -2.57 3.19
C VAL A 64 -8.33 -2.25 4.55
N GLY A 65 -7.24 -1.48 4.55
CA GLY A 65 -6.49 -1.14 5.76
C GLY A 65 -5.01 -0.90 5.46
N TYR A 66 -4.19 -0.96 6.51
CA TYR A 66 -2.76 -0.68 6.38
C TYR A 66 -2.12 -1.57 5.32
N THR A 67 -1.39 -0.92 4.41
CA THR A 67 -0.73 -1.57 3.27
C THR A 67 0.68 -1.04 3.12
N GLU A 68 1.63 -1.94 2.96
CA GLU A 68 3.05 -1.68 2.77
C GLU A 68 3.49 -2.24 1.40
N LEU A 69 4.24 -1.44 0.66
CA LEU A 69 4.83 -1.86 -0.60
C LEU A 69 6.12 -2.63 -0.30
N VAL A 70 6.17 -3.91 -0.66
CA VAL A 70 7.30 -4.79 -0.35
C VAL A 70 8.31 -4.79 -1.49
N SER A 71 7.84 -4.93 -2.73
CA SER A 71 8.73 -5.01 -3.90
C SER A 71 8.00 -4.57 -5.17
N VAL A 72 8.74 -3.92 -6.06
CA VAL A 72 8.33 -3.60 -7.43
C VAL A 72 9.50 -3.94 -8.32
N GLY A 73 9.28 -4.78 -9.34
CA GLY A 73 10.32 -5.16 -10.28
C GLY A 73 9.75 -5.67 -11.59
N PRO A 74 10.59 -5.84 -12.63
CA PRO A 74 10.17 -6.52 -13.86
C PRO A 74 9.82 -7.99 -13.58
N VAL A 75 8.91 -8.55 -14.36
CA VAL A 75 8.65 -10.00 -14.39
C VAL A 75 9.78 -10.66 -15.15
N GLU A 76 10.83 -11.07 -14.45
CA GLU A 76 11.86 -11.91 -15.04
C GLU A 76 11.34 -13.35 -15.11
N GLU A 77 11.11 -13.83 -16.34
CA GLU A 77 11.04 -15.27 -16.62
C GLU A 77 12.40 -15.88 -16.24
N LYS A 78 12.37 -16.79 -15.25
CA LYS A 78 13.55 -17.43 -14.66
C LYS A 78 14.63 -17.79 -15.69
N LYS A 79 15.83 -17.24 -15.50
CA LYS A 79 17.04 -18.07 -15.45
C LYS A 79 17.45 -18.21 -13.98
N PRO A 80 17.72 -19.43 -13.48
CA PRO A 80 18.14 -19.62 -12.09
C PRO A 80 19.58 -19.13 -11.98
N ASP A 81 19.90 -18.29 -10.99
CA ASP A 81 21.09 -18.51 -10.17
C ASP A 81 21.22 -17.48 -9.03
N ALA A 82 21.66 -18.04 -7.90
CA ALA A 82 22.41 -17.43 -6.81
C ALA A 82 21.74 -16.33 -5.96
N ALA A 83 21.42 -16.76 -4.74
CA ALA A 83 21.33 -15.96 -3.54
C ALA A 83 22.40 -14.86 -3.46
N LYS A 84 21.96 -13.64 -3.10
CA LYS A 84 22.77 -12.70 -2.32
C LYS A 84 21.85 -11.94 -1.35
N GLU A 85 22.00 -12.28 -0.08
CA GLU A 85 21.74 -11.37 1.03
C GLU A 85 22.43 -10.04 0.75
N THR A 86 21.67 -8.95 0.78
CA THR A 86 22.23 -7.64 1.12
C THR A 86 21.17 -6.89 1.93
N ASN A 87 21.46 -6.69 3.21
CA ASN A 87 20.81 -5.68 4.04
C ASN A 87 21.16 -4.30 3.47
N PRO A 88 20.19 -3.41 3.16
CA PRO A 88 20.45 -1.99 3.20
C PRO A 88 19.92 -1.45 4.52
N THR A 89 20.87 -1.06 5.38
CA THR A 89 20.64 -0.15 6.50
C THR A 89 20.07 1.16 5.93
N VAL A 90 18.74 1.34 6.00
CA VAL A 90 18.10 2.61 5.62
C VAL A 90 18.00 3.48 6.88
N ALA A 91 18.62 4.66 6.81
CA ALA A 91 18.59 5.67 7.85
C ALA A 91 17.15 6.02 8.26
N SER A 92 16.86 5.91 9.55
CA SER A 92 15.58 6.27 10.15
C SER A 92 15.34 7.78 10.03
N GLN A 93 14.55 8.17 9.03
CA GLN A 93 13.91 9.48 9.04
C GLN A 93 12.64 9.38 9.87
N ASN A 94 12.69 10.01 11.05
CA ASN A 94 11.62 10.02 12.03
C ASN A 94 10.45 10.88 11.49
N PHE A 95 9.55 10.27 10.71
CA PHE A 95 8.33 10.92 10.23
C PHE A 95 7.28 10.89 11.35
N ASN A 96 7.03 12.03 11.98
CA ASN A 96 6.05 12.15 13.06
C ASN A 96 4.65 12.42 12.47
N PRO A 97 3.71 11.44 12.45
CA PRO A 97 2.41 11.56 11.80
C PRO A 97 1.44 12.52 12.53
N TYR A 98 1.79 13.00 13.73
CA TYR A 98 0.94 13.89 14.53
C TYR A 98 0.95 15.35 14.11
N GLN A 99 1.87 15.78 13.23
CA GLN A 99 1.94 17.18 12.79
C GLN A 99 0.77 17.58 11.87
N TYR A 100 0.10 16.63 11.21
CA TYR A 100 -0.95 16.96 10.24
C TYR A 100 -2.35 17.19 10.85
N TYR A 101 -2.53 16.92 12.14
CA TYR A 101 -3.87 16.97 12.77
C TYR A 101 -4.23 18.33 13.38
N TYR A 102 -3.27 19.24 13.56
CA TYR A 102 -3.50 20.54 14.21
C TYR A 102 -3.67 21.73 13.26
N GLY A 103 -3.56 21.52 11.94
CA GLY A 103 -3.59 22.62 10.96
C GLY A 103 -4.97 23.06 10.46
N ASN A 104 -6.06 22.34 10.79
CA ASN A 104 -7.35 22.54 10.12
C ASN A 104 -8.60 22.59 11.03
N TYR A 105 -8.43 22.88 12.32
CA TYR A 105 -9.54 23.28 13.19
C TYR A 105 -9.45 24.77 13.46
N GLY A 106 -10.01 25.56 12.55
CA GLY A 106 -10.41 26.93 12.84
C GLY A 106 -11.50 26.89 13.92
N MET A 107 -11.10 27.16 15.16
CA MET A 107 -11.99 27.24 16.32
C MET A 107 -12.85 28.50 16.18
N PRO A 108 -14.20 28.42 16.15
CA PRO A 108 -15.03 29.62 16.23
C PRO A 108 -14.97 30.19 17.65
N TYR A 109 -14.53 31.44 17.75
CA TYR A 109 -14.56 32.23 18.98
C TYR A 109 -16.02 32.58 19.31
N TYR A 110 -16.56 31.98 20.37
CA TYR A 110 -17.77 32.49 20.99
C TYR A 110 -17.39 33.72 21.82
N ALA A 111 -17.75 34.90 21.32
CA ALA A 111 -17.69 36.13 22.08
C ALA A 111 -18.84 36.14 23.10
N TYR A 112 -18.54 35.92 24.38
CA TYR A 112 -19.47 36.21 25.46
C TYR A 112 -19.52 37.72 25.65
N ALA A 113 -20.56 38.36 25.10
CA ALA A 113 -20.89 39.74 25.46
C ALA A 113 -21.48 39.74 26.87
N TYR A 114 -20.76 40.30 27.83
CA TYR A 114 -21.37 40.78 29.07
C TYR A 114 -21.95 42.16 28.78
N GLU A 115 -23.28 42.26 28.81
CA GLU A 115 -23.97 43.55 28.88
C GLU A 115 -23.69 44.17 30.27
N ILE A 116 -23.35 45.47 30.27
CA ILE A 116 -23.23 46.34 31.46
C ILE A 116 -24.49 47.18 31.54
#